data_AF-A0A496ZFL3-F1
#
_entry.id   AF-A0A496ZFL3-F1
#
_cell.length_a   1.000
_cell.length_b   1.000
_cell.length_c   1.000
_cell.angle_alpha   90.00
_cell.angle_beta   90.00
_cell.angle_gamma   90.00
#
_symmetry.space_group_name_H-M   'P 1'
#
loop_
_entity.id
_entity.type
_entity.pdbx_description
1 polymer ?
#
loop_
_entity_poly.entity_id
_entity_poly.type
_entity_poly.pdbx_seq_one_letter_code
_entity_poly.pdbx_strand_id
1 'polypeptide(L)'
;MSNEILSQEEIDALLGAMDKGEVDLETNSEAVVETEDYDITSQEVHMKDDFDALAEVYEKFTRHVRGTLEARLQTNVVIQAASKSIVKYGDFIGAHTRPSGFGIFSMTPLIGKGLMVFDPRLFFIMMDCLAGGTGKPPKKIRDFTPIESGIMRRLFGDILKDL
;
A
#
# COMPACT_ATOMS: atom_id res chain seq x y z
N MET A 1 40.32 -6.45 -52.75
CA MET A 1 40.65 -7.22 -53.97
C MET A 1 40.49 -8.69 -53.62
N SER A 2 39.26 -9.19 -53.58
CA SER A 2 38.48 -9.75 -54.71
C SER A 2 38.74 -11.25 -54.88
N ASN A 3 37.84 -12.06 -54.29
CA ASN A 3 37.30 -13.30 -54.88
C ASN A 3 36.28 -13.96 -53.92
N GLU A 4 35.09 -13.37 -53.82
CA GLU A 4 33.88 -14.19 -53.67
C GLU A 4 33.38 -14.46 -55.09
N ILE A 5 34.00 -15.42 -55.75
CA ILE A 5 33.48 -15.97 -57.00
C ILE A 5 32.68 -17.20 -56.57
N LEU A 6 31.38 -17.00 -56.33
CA LEU A 6 30.41 -18.07 -56.49
C LEU A 6 30.50 -18.55 -57.94
N SER A 7 30.50 -19.85 -58.16
CA SER A 7 30.54 -20.39 -59.51
C SER A 7 29.27 -20.00 -60.26
N GLN A 8 29.34 -19.88 -61.58
CA GLN A 8 28.18 -19.51 -62.40
C GLN A 8 26.99 -20.50 -62.21
N GLU A 9 27.28 -21.73 -61.77
CA GLU A 9 26.29 -22.75 -61.42
C GLU A 9 25.55 -22.43 -60.12
N GLU A 10 26.22 -21.82 -59.13
CA GLU A 10 25.59 -21.37 -57.88
C GLU A 10 24.71 -20.14 -58.11
N ILE A 11 25.09 -19.27 -59.06
CA ILE A 11 24.28 -18.12 -59.47
C ILE A 11 22.99 -18.59 -60.17
N ASP A 12 23.09 -19.56 -61.09
CA ASP A 12 21.93 -20.13 -61.78
C ASP A 12 21.04 -20.95 -60.83
N ALA A 13 21.62 -21.61 -59.82
CA ALA A 13 20.85 -22.28 -58.77
C ALA A 13 20.06 -21.28 -57.90
N LEU A 14 20.65 -20.14 -57.55
CA LEU A 14 19.98 -19.08 -56.79
C LEU A 14 18.92 -18.35 -57.61
N LEU A 15 19.17 -18.06 -58.90
CA LEU A 15 18.19 -17.46 -59.81
C LEU A 15 17.03 -18.41 -60.12
N GLY A 16 17.32 -19.70 -60.32
CA GLY A 16 16.29 -20.73 -60.52
C GLY A 16 15.43 -20.98 -59.28
N ALA A 17 15.99 -20.84 -58.08
CA ALA A 17 15.25 -20.90 -56.82
C ALA A 17 14.36 -19.67 -56.60
N MET A 18 14.78 -18.49 -57.07
CA MET A 18 13.99 -17.25 -57.00
C MET A 18 12.82 -17.24 -57.99
N ASP A 19 13.01 -17.75 -59.21
CA ASP A 19 11.99 -17.76 -60.28
C ASP A 19 10.92 -18.85 -60.08
N LYS A 20 11.28 -19.96 -59.39
CA LYS A 20 10.33 -21.03 -59.04
C LYS A 20 9.42 -20.71 -57.86
N GLY A 21 9.64 -19.59 -57.15
CA GLY A 21 8.82 -19.23 -56.00
C GLY A 21 8.82 -20.28 -54.87
N GLU A 22 9.83 -21.15 -54.85
CA GLU A 22 10.07 -22.16 -53.80
C GLU A 22 11.20 -21.68 -52.88
N VAL A 23 11.18 -20.39 -52.54
CA VAL A 23 11.71 -19.99 -51.24
C VAL A 23 10.50 -20.08 -50.34
N ASP A 24 10.30 -21.26 -49.75
CA ASP A 24 9.61 -21.33 -48.48
C ASP A 24 10.50 -20.55 -47.52
N LEU A 25 10.33 -19.23 -47.53
CA LEU A 25 10.53 -18.42 -46.35
C LEU A 25 9.45 -18.91 -45.40
N GLU A 26 9.65 -20.13 -44.88
CA GLU A 26 9.36 -20.47 -43.50
C GLU A 26 9.98 -19.31 -42.75
N THR A 27 9.15 -18.31 -42.58
CA THR A 27 9.34 -17.17 -41.74
C THR A 27 9.50 -17.86 -40.42
N ASN A 28 10.75 -18.14 -40.07
CA ASN A 28 11.16 -18.13 -38.70
C ASN A 28 10.95 -16.69 -38.25
N SER A 29 9.69 -16.27 -38.16
CA SER A 29 9.22 -15.52 -37.03
C SER A 29 9.60 -16.43 -35.88
N GLU A 30 10.86 -16.29 -35.44
CA GLU A 30 11.13 -16.20 -34.02
C GLU A 30 9.96 -15.38 -33.51
N ALA A 31 8.97 -16.08 -32.94
CA ALA A 31 7.87 -15.43 -32.30
C ALA A 31 8.59 -14.46 -31.37
N VAL A 32 8.47 -13.17 -31.67
CA VAL A 32 8.88 -12.13 -30.74
C VAL A 32 7.88 -12.37 -29.63
N VAL A 33 8.23 -13.28 -28.73
CA VAL A 33 7.55 -13.47 -27.47
C VAL A 33 7.80 -12.13 -26.83
N GLU A 34 6.80 -11.24 -26.94
CA GLU A 34 6.72 -10.05 -26.13
C GLU A 34 6.86 -10.55 -24.70
N THR A 35 8.10 -10.48 -24.22
CA THR A 35 8.45 -10.91 -22.90
C THR A 35 7.98 -9.76 -22.04
N GLU A 36 6.75 -9.86 -21.54
CA GLU A 36 6.29 -8.94 -20.52
C GLU A 36 7.29 -9.02 -19.36
N ASP A 37 7.82 -7.86 -18.95
CA ASP A 37 8.70 -7.77 -17.79
C ASP A 37 7.93 -8.27 -16.58
N TYR A 38 8.19 -9.53 -16.21
CA TYR A 38 7.52 -10.19 -15.11
C TYR A 38 8.15 -9.73 -13.80
N ASP A 39 7.60 -8.66 -13.23
CA ASP A 39 8.02 -8.17 -11.94
C ASP A 39 7.49 -9.10 -10.84
N ILE A 40 8.34 -10.04 -10.39
CA ILE A 40 8.11 -10.91 -9.23
C ILE A 40 7.78 -10.14 -7.95
N THR A 41 8.11 -8.85 -7.85
CA THR A 41 7.77 -8.00 -6.70
C THR A 41 6.35 -7.44 -6.80
N SER A 42 5.73 -7.45 -7.98
CA SER A 42 4.33 -7.06 -8.20
C SER A 42 3.34 -8.11 -7.70
N GLN A 43 3.80 -9.35 -7.44
CA GLN A 43 3.00 -10.35 -6.76
C GLN A 43 2.62 -9.81 -5.38
N GLU A 44 1.39 -9.31 -5.27
CA GLU A 44 0.72 -9.17 -3.99
C GLU A 44 0.81 -10.54 -3.32
N VAL A 45 1.38 -10.60 -2.13
CA VAL A 45 1.31 -11.81 -1.31
C VAL A 45 -0.17 -11.97 -0.95
N HIS A 46 -0.91 -12.71 -1.76
CA HIS A 46 -2.29 -13.11 -1.50
C HIS A 46 -2.22 -14.17 -0.39
N MET A 47 -1.89 -13.73 0.83
CA MET A 47 -2.16 -14.50 2.03
C MET A 47 -3.68 -14.51 2.20
N LYS A 48 -4.29 -15.50 1.57
CA LYS A 48 -5.70 -15.86 1.65
C LYS A 48 -6.04 -16.52 2.99
N ASP A 49 -5.24 -16.23 4.03
CA ASP A 49 -5.54 -16.63 5.39
C ASP A 49 -6.43 -15.55 5.99
N ASP A 50 -7.70 -15.89 6.12
CA ASP A 50 -8.65 -15.05 6.80
C ASP A 50 -8.20 -14.87 8.26
N PHE A 51 -7.73 -13.66 8.58
CA PHE A 51 -7.40 -13.27 9.95
C PHE A 51 -8.66 -13.11 10.82
N ASP A 52 -9.48 -14.16 10.94
CA ASP A 52 -10.76 -14.11 11.65
C ASP A 52 -10.55 -13.90 13.15
N ALA A 53 -9.52 -14.52 13.72
CA ALA A 53 -9.11 -14.26 15.09
C ALA A 53 -8.74 -12.78 15.31
N LEU A 54 -8.08 -12.16 14.32
CA LEU A 54 -7.73 -10.74 14.38
C LEU A 54 -8.96 -9.85 14.27
N ALA A 55 -9.97 -10.26 13.50
CA ALA A 55 -11.25 -9.55 13.42
C ALA A 55 -11.96 -9.51 14.78
N GLU A 56 -12.00 -10.65 15.51
CA GLU A 56 -12.56 -10.69 16.86
C GLU A 56 -11.78 -9.79 17.84
N VAL A 57 -10.46 -9.77 17.74
CA VAL A 57 -9.61 -8.86 18.53
C VAL A 57 -9.92 -7.40 18.20
N TYR A 58 -10.06 -7.04 16.92
CA TYR A 58 -10.39 -5.67 16.51
C TYR A 58 -11.80 -5.24 16.94
N GLU A 59 -12.77 -6.14 16.94
CA GLU A 59 -14.12 -5.85 17.42
C GLU A 59 -14.11 -5.53 18.93
N LYS A 60 -13.41 -6.35 19.72
CA LYS A 60 -13.21 -6.10 21.14
C LYS A 60 -12.45 -4.80 21.38
N PHE A 61 -11.35 -4.58 20.67
CA PHE A 61 -10.55 -3.35 20.74
C PHE A 61 -11.42 -2.11 20.48
N THR A 62 -12.23 -2.14 19.41
CA THR A 62 -13.14 -1.05 19.05
C THR A 62 -14.10 -0.70 20.19
N ARG A 63 -14.63 -1.72 20.89
CA ARG A 63 -15.52 -1.49 22.05
C ARG A 63 -14.78 -0.86 23.23
N HIS A 64 -13.55 -1.28 23.55
CA HIS A 64 -12.77 -0.71 24.64
C HIS A 64 -12.34 0.73 24.33
N VAL A 65 -11.77 0.97 23.16
CA VAL A 65 -11.37 2.31 22.70
C VAL A 65 -12.55 3.27 22.70
N ARG A 66 -13.74 2.81 22.30
CA ARG A 66 -14.95 3.62 22.39
C ARG A 66 -15.21 4.07 23.83
N GLY A 67 -15.18 3.16 24.80
CA GLY A 67 -15.37 3.50 26.22
C GLY A 67 -14.32 4.48 26.73
N THR A 68 -13.05 4.26 26.39
CA THR A 68 -11.94 5.15 26.76
C THR A 68 -12.10 6.53 26.14
N LEU A 69 -12.45 6.63 24.86
CA LEU A 69 -12.66 7.92 24.18
C LEU A 69 -13.89 8.65 24.70
N GLU A 70 -15.01 7.96 24.94
CA GLU A 70 -16.20 8.57 25.55
C GLU A 70 -15.87 9.14 26.95
N ALA A 71 -15.11 8.40 27.76
CA ALA A 71 -14.68 8.86 29.09
C ALA A 71 -13.72 10.06 29.03
N ARG A 72 -12.80 10.09 28.04
CA ARG A 72 -11.83 11.16 27.86
C ARG A 72 -12.45 12.43 27.28
N LEU A 73 -13.30 12.28 26.26
CA LEU A 73 -13.86 13.39 25.48
C LEU A 73 -15.18 13.91 26.07
N GLN A 74 -15.81 13.17 26.99
CA GLN A 74 -17.13 13.48 27.55
C GLN A 74 -18.22 13.70 26.49
N THR A 75 -18.09 13.02 25.35
CA THR A 75 -19.03 13.07 24.23
C THR A 75 -19.33 11.66 23.74
N ASN A 76 -20.44 11.48 23.02
CA ASN A 76 -20.77 10.20 22.42
C ASN A 76 -19.87 9.94 21.20
N VAL A 77 -19.21 8.79 21.17
CA VAL A 77 -18.30 8.40 20.09
C VAL A 77 -18.80 7.12 19.44
N VAL A 78 -18.99 7.15 18.14
CA VAL A 78 -19.32 5.97 17.33
C VAL A 78 -18.06 5.54 16.59
N ILE A 79 -17.66 4.28 16.78
CA ILE A 79 -16.52 3.68 16.09
C ILE A 79 -17.02 2.44 15.36
N GLN A 80 -16.67 2.33 14.09
CA GLN A 80 -17.01 1.18 13.23
C GLN A 80 -15.74 0.72 12.51
N ALA A 81 -15.47 -0.58 12.53
CA ALA A 81 -14.41 -1.17 11.73
C ALA A 81 -14.84 -1.18 10.26
N ALA A 82 -14.00 -0.65 9.37
CA ALA A 82 -14.33 -0.53 7.95
C ALA A 82 -14.05 -1.83 7.18
N SER A 83 -12.78 -2.14 6.94
CA SER A 83 -12.36 -3.37 6.27
C SER A 83 -10.91 -3.71 6.61
N LYS A 84 -10.57 -5.01 6.48
CA LYS A 84 -9.19 -5.51 6.57
C LYS A 84 -8.62 -5.62 5.15
N SER A 85 -7.43 -5.07 4.91
CA SER A 85 -6.71 -5.26 3.64
C SER A 85 -5.21 -5.39 3.89
N ILE A 86 -4.54 -6.17 3.06
CA ILE A 86 -3.09 -6.28 3.05
C ILE A 86 -2.57 -5.26 2.03
N VAL A 87 -1.67 -4.39 2.47
CA VAL A 87 -1.08 -3.35 1.63
C VAL A 87 0.43 -3.30 1.85
N LYS A 88 1.19 -3.03 0.79
CA LYS A 88 2.64 -2.82 0.91
C LYS A 88 2.90 -1.57 1.75
N TYR A 89 3.93 -1.61 2.58
CA TYR A 89 4.28 -0.49 3.48
C TYR A 89 4.55 0.82 2.73
N GLY A 90 5.25 0.75 1.59
CA GLY A 90 5.52 1.92 0.74
C GLY A 90 4.24 2.58 0.24
N ASP A 91 3.30 1.77 -0.24
CA ASP A 91 1.99 2.23 -0.75
C ASP A 91 1.14 2.80 0.39
N PHE A 92 1.16 2.16 1.57
CA PHE A 92 0.46 2.65 2.75
C PHE A 92 0.95 4.03 3.19
N ILE A 93 2.26 4.27 3.23
CA ILE A 93 2.80 5.60 3.57
C ILE A 93 2.50 6.62 2.47
N GLY A 94 2.60 6.21 1.21
CA GLY A 94 2.32 7.08 0.05
C GLY A 94 0.86 7.51 -0.05
N ALA A 95 -0.08 6.68 0.40
CA ALA A 95 -1.51 6.96 0.36
C ALA A 95 -1.96 8.05 1.35
N HIS A 96 -1.21 8.29 2.43
CA HIS A 96 -1.60 9.27 3.45
C HIS A 96 -1.06 10.65 3.12
N THR A 97 -1.97 11.62 3.02
CA THR A 97 -1.61 13.02 2.74
C THR A 97 -0.87 13.64 3.93
N ARG A 98 0.09 14.51 3.64
CA ARG A 98 0.75 15.32 4.67
C ARG A 98 -0.14 16.51 5.04
N PRO A 99 -0.26 16.87 6.32
CA PRO A 99 0.28 16.18 7.51
C PRO A 99 -0.58 14.97 7.90
N SER A 100 0.01 13.96 8.52
CA SER A 100 -0.70 12.83 9.15
C SER A 100 0.03 12.46 10.44
N GLY A 101 -0.72 12.07 11.47
CA GLY A 101 -0.14 11.66 12.75
C GLY A 101 0.32 10.21 12.69
N PHE A 102 1.62 9.94 12.74
CA PHE A 102 2.16 8.59 12.77
C PHE A 102 2.65 8.24 14.17
N GLY A 103 2.19 7.11 14.71
CA GLY A 103 2.64 6.54 15.98
C GLY A 103 3.22 5.15 15.74
N ILE A 104 4.53 4.99 15.96
CA ILE A 104 5.19 3.69 15.93
C ILE A 104 5.25 3.16 17.36
N PHE A 105 4.81 1.93 17.58
CA PHE A 105 4.83 1.28 18.88
C PHE A 105 5.37 -0.14 18.78
N SER A 106 5.98 -0.64 19.85
CA SER A 106 6.42 -2.03 19.97
C SER A 106 5.39 -2.82 20.79
N MET A 107 5.03 -4.01 20.33
CA MET A 107 4.08 -4.87 21.02
C MET A 107 4.83 -5.96 21.78
N THR A 108 5.17 -5.80 23.06
CA THR A 108 5.79 -6.91 23.83
C THR A 108 4.67 -7.82 24.36
N PRO A 109 4.68 -9.16 24.20
CA PRO A 109 5.79 -10.06 23.80
C PRO A 109 5.90 -10.38 22.29
N LEU A 110 5.04 -9.82 21.44
CA LEU A 110 5.07 -10.04 20.00
C LEU A 110 6.35 -9.45 19.37
N ILE A 111 6.90 -10.14 18.38
CA ILE A 111 8.11 -9.66 17.70
C ILE A 111 7.68 -8.70 16.60
N GLY A 112 7.97 -7.42 16.75
CA GLY A 112 7.74 -6.43 15.70
C GLY A 112 7.41 -5.03 16.20
N LYS A 113 7.14 -4.13 15.24
CA LYS A 113 6.63 -2.78 15.48
C LYS A 113 5.29 -2.63 14.78
N GLY A 114 4.31 -2.08 15.48
CA GLY A 114 3.05 -1.62 14.93
C GLY A 114 3.15 -0.16 14.49
N LEU A 115 2.37 0.19 13.47
CA LEU A 115 2.16 1.56 13.03
C LEU A 115 0.69 1.92 13.23
N MET A 116 0.45 3.00 13.96
CA MET A 116 -0.86 3.62 14.10
C MET A 116 -0.84 4.94 13.31
N VAL A 117 -1.85 5.16 12.48
CA VAL A 117 -1.99 6.40 11.71
C VAL A 117 -3.28 7.09 12.13
N PHE A 118 -3.19 8.41 12.27
CA PHE A 118 -4.30 9.22 12.71
C PHE A 118 -4.52 10.41 11.76
N ASP A 119 -5.77 10.58 11.34
CA ASP A 119 -6.17 11.71 10.51
C ASP A 119 -6.10 13.02 11.33
N PRO A 120 -5.40 14.06 10.83
CA PRO A 120 -5.27 15.32 11.56
C PRO A 120 -6.61 16.00 11.86
N ARG A 121 -7.59 15.88 10.96
CA ARG A 121 -8.91 16.51 11.15
C ARG A 121 -9.60 15.90 12.36
N LEU A 122 -9.55 14.57 12.47
CA LEU A 122 -10.08 13.87 13.63
C LEU A 122 -9.34 14.30 14.91
N PHE A 123 -8.02 14.48 14.85
CA PHE A 123 -7.25 14.92 16.01
C PHE A 123 -7.67 16.31 16.48
N PHE A 124 -7.83 17.27 15.57
CA PHE A 124 -8.26 18.63 15.92
C PHE A 124 -9.69 18.65 16.48
N ILE A 125 -10.59 17.81 15.96
CA ILE A 125 -11.95 17.67 16.52
C ILE A 125 -11.88 17.15 17.95
N MET A 126 -11.09 16.09 18.21
CA MET A 126 -10.92 15.56 19.56
C MET A 126 -10.26 16.58 20.50
N MET A 127 -9.29 17.35 20.00
CA MET A 127 -8.64 18.40 20.78
C MET A 127 -9.61 19.51 21.18
N ASP A 128 -10.52 19.90 20.27
CA ASP A 128 -11.61 20.84 20.58
C ASP A 128 -12.53 20.26 21.67
N CYS A 129 -12.94 18.99 21.56
CA CYS A 129 -13.75 18.33 22.60
C CYS A 129 -13.03 18.26 23.96
N LEU A 130 -11.74 17.92 23.99
CA LEU A 130 -10.93 17.90 25.22
C LEU A 130 -10.81 19.28 25.88
N ALA A 131 -10.83 20.34 25.08
CA ALA A 131 -10.83 21.72 25.56
C ALA A 131 -12.21 22.21 26.02
N GLY A 132 -13.25 21.37 25.95
CA GLY A 132 -14.64 21.73 26.28
C GLY A 132 -15.39 22.39 25.11
N GLY A 133 -14.88 22.27 23.89
CA GLY A 133 -15.49 22.77 22.66
C GLY A 133 -16.63 21.89 22.13
N THR A 134 -17.05 22.17 20.90
CA THR A 134 -18.22 21.52 20.27
C THR A 134 -17.83 20.45 19.23
N GLY A 135 -16.54 20.17 19.08
CA GLY A 135 -16.01 19.22 18.11
C GLY A 135 -16.03 19.76 16.68
N LYS A 136 -15.78 21.06 16.49
CA LYS A 136 -15.85 21.67 15.16
C LYS A 136 -14.66 21.22 14.30
N PRO A 137 -14.88 20.80 13.05
CA PRO A 137 -13.80 20.42 12.16
C PRO A 137 -12.88 21.63 11.89
N PRO A 138 -11.55 21.42 11.80
CA PRO A 138 -10.63 22.50 11.51
C PRO A 138 -10.87 23.04 10.10
N LYS A 139 -10.83 24.38 9.94
CA LYS A 139 -11.00 25.04 8.63
C LYS A 139 -9.83 24.76 7.67
N LYS A 140 -8.64 24.52 8.21
CA LYS A 140 -7.42 24.17 7.47
C LYS A 140 -6.63 23.15 8.27
N ILE A 141 -6.10 22.16 7.57
CA ILE A 141 -5.13 21.23 8.15
C ILE A 141 -3.76 21.93 8.16
N ARG A 142 -3.06 21.86 9.29
CA ARG A 142 -1.71 22.40 9.49
C ARG A 142 -0.86 21.38 10.25
N ASP A 143 0.45 21.61 10.30
CA ASP A 143 1.35 20.81 11.13
C ASP A 143 1.05 20.96 12.62
N PHE A 144 1.29 19.88 13.36
CA PHE A 144 1.04 19.82 14.79
C PHE A 144 2.08 20.66 15.56
N THR A 145 1.60 21.44 16.52
CA THR A 145 2.47 22.11 17.50
C THR A 145 3.11 21.08 18.46
N PRO A 146 4.18 21.44 19.18
CA PRO A 146 4.77 20.54 20.18
C PRO A 146 3.80 20.12 21.28
N ILE A 147 2.89 21.02 21.69
CA ILE A 147 1.86 20.74 22.70
C ILE A 147 0.83 19.75 22.15
N GLU A 148 0.34 20.00 20.94
CA GLU A 148 -0.60 19.11 20.23
C GLU A 148 0.01 17.71 20.05
N SER A 149 1.28 17.63 19.65
CA SER A 149 2.02 16.36 19.52
C SER A 149 2.16 15.63 20.86
N GLY A 150 2.33 16.37 21.96
CA GLY A 150 2.36 15.82 23.32
C GLY A 150 1.01 15.24 23.76
N ILE A 151 -0.09 15.92 23.43
CA ILE A 151 -1.46 15.43 23.68
C ILE A 151 -1.74 14.20 22.83
N MET A 152 -1.39 14.22 21.55
CA MET A 152 -1.54 13.08 20.64
C MET A 152 -0.82 11.84 21.18
N ARG A 153 0.41 12.00 21.68
CA ARG A 153 1.15 10.88 22.29
C ARG A 153 0.43 10.28 23.50
N ARG A 154 -0.20 11.11 24.34
CA ARG A 154 -0.98 10.63 25.48
C ARG A 154 -2.22 9.86 25.03
N LEU A 155 -2.95 10.38 24.04
CA LEU A 155 -4.10 9.71 23.46
C LEU A 155 -3.71 8.36 22.83
N PHE A 156 -2.62 8.31 22.07
CA PHE A 156 -2.09 7.03 21.57
C PHE A 156 -1.73 6.08 22.70
N GLY A 157 -1.10 6.57 23.77
CA GLY A 157 -0.78 5.74 24.94
C GLY A 157 -2.02 5.19 25.64
N ASP A 158 -3.14 5.90 25.64
CA ASP A 158 -4.41 5.41 26.18
C ASP A 158 -5.05 4.37 25.25
N ILE A 159 -5.13 4.67 23.95
CA ILE A 159 -5.69 3.74 22.94
C ILE A 159 -4.87 2.43 22.91
N LEU A 160 -3.54 2.51 23.02
CA LEU A 160 -2.67 1.33 23.01
C LEU A 160 -2.79 0.46 24.27
N LYS A 161 -3.34 0.98 25.37
CA LYS A 161 -3.64 0.15 26.56
C LYS A 161 -4.90 -0.69 26.39
N ASP A 162 -5.78 -0.27 25.48
CA ASP A 162 -7.01 -0.99 25.16
C ASP A 162 -6.78 -2.12 24.13
N LEU A 163 -5.56 -2.20 23.57
CA LEU A 163 -5.08 -3.23 22.65
C LEU A 163 -4.50 -4.41 23.42
#